data_AF-A0A7S0M654-F1
#
_entry.id   AF-A0A7S0M654-F1
#
_cell.length_a   1.000
_cell.length_b   1.000
_cell.length_c   1.000
_cell.angle_alpha   90.00
_cell.angle_beta   90.00
_cell.angle_gamma   90.00
#
_symmetry.space_group_name_H-M   'P 1'
#
loop_
_entity.id
_entity.type
_entity.pdbx_description
1 polymer ?
#
loop_
_entity_poly.entity_id
_entity_poly.type
_entity_poly.pdbx_seq_one_letter_code
_entity_poly.pdbx_strand_id
1 'polypeptide(L)'
;EAAAVDAIVSTIGFPLVGGPAGSMEGARQAELAKEILEAKDVPYLVAAPLLIQDVKSWHQQGVAGLQSVVLYALPELDGAVDAVPLGGLCCGDRAFCGANRYLAGCNREAGEIRLVPERLERLAGRLHKWIELRRKPAAERKVAIVLYGYPPGLGATGTAALLNVPKSLMALLRRLQREGYDLGPGPLPEDPEALIEAVRLADSQADSGQGARDSGYKAGGGGAVTRERLEGWLGPADAARVSRNWGGGLDRSGIRTVGSGDRAQLLLGGVQLGNVWIAVQPPLGVPGDPMRLLFERDMTPHPQYTAFYRSMERSIDDGGIGADAVVHFGMHGTEEWLPGTPLGNTGSCWPDILTGPLPNIYVYAANNPSESLLAKRRGYGTLVSHNVPPYSRAGLYKELLALRGLLADYYEATGRRAAEDAAPAPADAGGGG
;
A
#
# COMPACT_ATOMS: atom_id res chain seq x y z
N GLU A 1 8.10 -30.65 21.31
CA GLU A 1 8.18 -29.18 21.16
C GLU A 1 8.09 -28.83 19.69
N ALA A 2 7.30 -27.82 19.32
CA ALA A 2 7.23 -27.39 17.93
C ALA A 2 8.47 -26.56 17.58
N ALA A 3 8.99 -26.68 16.36
CA ALA A 3 10.16 -25.92 15.94
C ALA A 3 9.96 -24.40 16.10
N ALA A 4 10.97 -23.72 16.65
CA ALA A 4 11.03 -22.27 16.69
C ALA A 4 11.41 -21.76 15.30
N VAL A 5 10.57 -20.90 14.73
CA VAL A 5 10.75 -20.30 13.41
C VAL A 5 10.49 -18.80 13.51
N ASP A 6 11.11 -18.00 12.66
CA ASP A 6 10.88 -16.54 12.61
C ASP A 6 9.80 -16.13 11.58
N ALA A 7 9.45 -17.03 10.65
CA ALA A 7 8.43 -16.84 9.61
C ALA A 7 7.98 -18.21 9.06
N ILE A 8 6.80 -18.24 8.44
CA ILE A 8 6.24 -19.42 7.76
C ILE A 8 5.95 -19.06 6.30
N VAL A 9 6.29 -19.94 5.36
CA VAL A 9 5.95 -19.80 3.94
C VAL A 9 5.15 -21.01 3.49
N SER A 10 3.90 -20.81 3.08
CA SER A 10 3.09 -21.83 2.43
C SER A 10 3.39 -21.86 0.94
N THR A 11 3.85 -23.01 0.43
CA THR A 11 4.11 -23.23 -1.01
C THR A 11 3.05 -24.07 -1.70
N ILE A 12 1.95 -24.37 -1.01
CA ILE A 12 0.90 -25.28 -1.48
C ILE A 12 -0.31 -24.49 -1.99
N GLY A 13 -0.58 -23.30 -1.42
CA GLY A 13 -1.72 -22.46 -1.81
C GLY A 13 -3.09 -23.03 -1.42
N PHE A 14 -3.14 -23.86 -0.38
CA PHE A 14 -4.39 -24.23 0.28
C PHE A 14 -4.49 -23.54 1.64
N PRO A 15 -5.69 -23.50 2.23
CA PRO A 15 -5.84 -23.08 3.62
C PRO A 15 -4.88 -23.86 4.53
N LEU A 16 -4.37 -23.20 5.56
CA LEU A 16 -3.45 -23.79 6.54
C LEU A 16 -4.05 -25.04 7.18
N VAL A 17 -5.37 -25.01 7.41
CA VAL A 17 -6.14 -26.12 7.96
C VAL A 17 -7.35 -26.40 7.07
N GLY A 18 -7.31 -27.53 6.36
CA GLY A 18 -8.41 -28.00 5.52
C GLY A 18 -7.96 -28.37 4.10
N GLY A 19 -8.67 -29.31 3.48
CA GLY A 19 -8.49 -29.66 2.07
C GLY A 19 -9.54 -28.97 1.17
N PRO A 20 -9.42 -29.08 -0.17
CA PRO A 20 -10.29 -28.40 -1.14
C PRO A 20 -11.80 -28.71 -1.00
N ALA A 21 -12.16 -29.85 -0.38
CA ALA A 21 -13.55 -30.22 -0.12
C ALA A 21 -14.10 -29.70 1.23
N GLY A 22 -13.23 -29.35 2.18
CA GLY A 22 -13.60 -28.87 3.52
C GLY A 22 -13.63 -27.34 3.67
N SER A 23 -13.08 -26.62 2.69
CA SER A 23 -12.99 -25.15 2.68
C SER A 23 -14.24 -24.44 2.12
N MET A 24 -15.23 -25.18 1.62
CA MET A 24 -16.45 -24.62 0.99
C MET A 24 -17.53 -24.25 2.01
N GLU A 25 -17.45 -24.72 3.25
CA GLU A 25 -18.13 -24.13 4.40
C GLU A 25 -17.13 -23.22 5.11
N GLY A 26 -17.13 -21.93 4.75
CA GLY A 26 -16.29 -20.94 5.42
C GLY A 26 -16.43 -21.05 6.94
N ALA A 27 -15.29 -20.95 7.64
CA ALA A 27 -15.16 -20.92 9.11
C ALA A 27 -15.11 -22.24 9.89
N ARG A 28 -15.34 -23.44 9.33
CA ARG A 28 -15.29 -24.68 10.15
C ARG A 28 -13.92 -25.01 10.77
N GLN A 29 -12.84 -24.44 10.25
CA GLN A 29 -11.45 -24.64 10.74
C GLN A 29 -10.67 -23.32 10.88
N ALA A 30 -11.32 -22.17 10.66
CA ALA A 30 -10.64 -20.87 10.73
C ALA A 30 -10.13 -20.58 12.15
N GLU A 31 -10.89 -20.98 13.18
CA GLU A 31 -10.45 -20.86 14.58
C GLU A 31 -9.21 -21.71 14.86
N LEU A 32 -9.08 -22.91 14.28
CA LEU A 32 -7.89 -23.74 14.46
C LEU A 32 -6.68 -23.16 13.72
N ALA A 33 -6.87 -22.69 12.49
CA ALA A 33 -5.81 -22.00 11.75
C ALA A 33 -5.32 -20.76 12.51
N LYS A 34 -6.27 -19.98 13.05
CA LYS A 34 -5.99 -18.84 13.90
C LYS A 34 -5.24 -19.25 15.17
N GLU A 35 -5.68 -20.28 15.89
CA GLU A 35 -5.00 -20.78 17.09
C GLU A 35 -3.54 -21.17 16.78
N ILE A 36 -3.31 -21.89 15.68
CA ILE A 36 -1.96 -22.28 15.24
C ILE A 36 -1.11 -21.05 14.94
N LEU A 37 -1.65 -20.08 14.20
CA LEU A 37 -0.93 -18.88 13.79
C LEU A 37 -0.67 -17.94 14.98
N GLU A 38 -1.63 -17.77 15.89
CA GLU A 38 -1.48 -16.99 17.12
C GLU A 38 -0.47 -17.63 18.08
N ALA A 39 -0.47 -18.97 18.20
CA ALA A 39 0.52 -19.68 19.01
C ALA A 39 1.94 -19.56 18.44
N LYS A 40 2.08 -19.38 17.13
CA LYS A 40 3.38 -19.14 16.48
C LYS A 40 3.78 -17.67 16.50
N ASP A 41 2.83 -16.75 16.34
CA ASP A 41 3.03 -15.30 16.28
C ASP A 41 4.17 -14.91 15.33
N VAL A 42 4.15 -15.41 14.10
CA VAL A 42 5.18 -15.10 13.08
C VAL A 42 4.52 -14.72 11.76
N PRO A 43 5.19 -13.95 10.90
CA PRO A 43 4.71 -13.65 9.55
C PRO A 43 4.41 -14.94 8.78
N TYR A 44 3.17 -15.04 8.28
CA TYR A 44 2.70 -16.14 7.44
C TYR A 44 2.58 -15.66 5.99
N LEU A 45 3.47 -16.15 5.12
CA LEU A 45 3.53 -15.78 3.71
C LEU A 45 3.03 -16.92 2.83
N VAL A 46 2.61 -16.60 1.61
CA VAL A 46 2.25 -17.59 0.58
C VAL A 46 3.05 -17.36 -0.70
N ALA A 47 3.67 -18.42 -1.21
CA ALA A 47 4.45 -18.34 -2.44
C ALA A 47 4.54 -19.70 -3.14
N ALA A 48 3.96 -19.80 -4.33
CA ALA A 48 3.95 -21.04 -5.10
C ALA A 48 4.17 -20.76 -6.61
N PRO A 49 4.72 -21.72 -7.38
CA PRO A 49 4.66 -21.64 -8.82
C PRO A 49 3.22 -21.86 -9.31
N LEU A 50 2.90 -21.30 -10.47
CA LEU A 50 1.64 -21.53 -11.16
C LEU A 50 1.66 -22.91 -11.82
N LEU A 51 0.81 -23.82 -11.36
CA LEU A 51 0.87 -25.23 -11.71
C LEU A 51 0.18 -25.58 -13.03
N ILE A 52 -0.72 -24.71 -13.50
CA ILE A 52 -1.54 -24.94 -14.72
C ILE A 52 -1.48 -23.78 -15.71
N GLN A 53 -0.70 -22.73 -15.40
CA GLN A 53 -0.57 -21.55 -16.23
C GLN A 53 0.88 -21.38 -16.64
N ASP A 54 1.10 -21.09 -17.92
CA ASP A 54 2.44 -20.81 -18.42
C ASP A 54 2.91 -19.39 -18.10
N VAL A 55 4.22 -19.21 -18.04
CA VAL A 55 4.85 -17.94 -17.67
C VAL A 55 4.52 -16.81 -18.66
N LYS A 56 4.25 -17.10 -19.93
CA LYS A 56 3.91 -16.07 -20.93
C LYS A 56 2.49 -15.56 -20.70
N SER A 57 1.52 -16.45 -20.55
CA SER A 57 0.15 -16.07 -20.17
C SER A 57 0.14 -15.25 -18.89
N TRP A 58 0.88 -15.69 -17.86
CA TRP A 58 0.98 -14.95 -16.60
C TRP A 58 1.52 -13.52 -16.79
N HIS A 59 2.61 -13.35 -17.53
CA HIS A 59 3.20 -12.02 -17.75
C HIS A 59 2.31 -11.09 -18.59
N GLN A 60 1.46 -11.65 -19.45
CA GLN A 60 0.58 -10.86 -20.34
C GLN A 60 -0.79 -10.55 -19.72
N GLN A 61 -1.34 -11.47 -18.93
CA GLN A 61 -2.74 -11.43 -18.47
C GLN A 61 -2.86 -11.42 -16.94
N GLY A 62 -1.78 -11.71 -16.21
CA GLY A 62 -1.81 -11.94 -14.77
C GLY A 62 -2.21 -13.38 -14.42
N VAL A 63 -2.28 -13.67 -13.12
CA VAL A 63 -2.63 -15.00 -12.59
C VAL A 63 -4.08 -15.35 -12.93
N ALA A 64 -4.28 -16.51 -13.56
CA ALA A 64 -5.59 -16.99 -14.01
C ALA A 64 -6.50 -17.44 -12.84
N GLY A 65 -7.82 -17.43 -13.08
CA GLY A 65 -8.85 -17.55 -12.04
C GLY A 65 -8.71 -18.74 -11.08
N LEU A 66 -8.43 -19.95 -11.57
CA LEU A 66 -8.26 -21.10 -10.67
C LEU A 66 -7.00 -20.98 -9.79
N GLN A 67 -5.90 -20.47 -10.36
CA GLN A 67 -4.67 -20.26 -9.61
C GLN A 67 -4.78 -19.08 -8.65
N SER A 68 -5.61 -18.07 -8.95
CA SER A 68 -5.82 -16.94 -8.06
C SER A 68 -6.55 -17.33 -6.77
N VAL A 69 -7.47 -18.29 -6.84
CA VAL A 69 -8.16 -18.83 -5.66
C VAL A 69 -7.15 -19.49 -4.70
N VAL A 70 -6.26 -20.30 -5.25
CA VAL A 70 -5.24 -21.07 -4.50
C VAL A 70 -4.15 -20.16 -3.96
N LEU A 71 -3.55 -19.29 -4.80
CA LEU A 71 -2.41 -18.47 -4.37
C LEU A 71 -2.82 -17.24 -3.56
N TYR A 72 -4.05 -16.75 -3.71
CA TYR A 72 -4.51 -15.52 -3.07
C TYR A 72 -5.74 -15.76 -2.19
N ALA A 73 -6.91 -16.04 -2.78
CA ALA A 73 -8.18 -15.91 -2.06
C ALA A 73 -8.29 -16.81 -0.82
N LEU A 74 -7.86 -18.07 -0.90
CA LEU A 74 -7.91 -19.00 0.22
C LEU A 74 -6.87 -18.64 1.31
N PRO A 75 -5.56 -18.47 1.01
CA PRO A 75 -4.58 -18.01 1.99
C PRO A 75 -4.92 -16.65 2.63
N GLU A 76 -5.57 -15.75 1.90
CA GLU A 76 -6.02 -14.45 2.43
C GLU A 76 -7.00 -14.61 3.59
N LEU A 77 -7.85 -15.65 3.58
CA LEU A 77 -8.78 -15.95 4.67
C LEU A 77 -8.07 -16.46 5.93
N ASP A 78 -6.88 -17.06 5.79
CA ASP A 78 -6.03 -17.45 6.91
C ASP A 78 -5.18 -16.30 7.45
N GLY A 79 -5.23 -15.12 6.81
CA GLY A 79 -4.40 -13.98 7.17
C GLY A 79 -3.01 -13.97 6.53
N ALA A 80 -2.77 -14.76 5.47
CA ALA A 80 -1.50 -14.74 4.76
C ALA A 80 -1.17 -13.34 4.22
N VAL A 81 0.11 -12.95 4.30
CA VAL A 81 0.65 -11.71 3.73
C VAL A 81 1.56 -12.04 2.55
N ASP A 82 1.89 -11.03 1.74
CA ASP A 82 2.92 -11.11 0.70
C ASP A 82 2.83 -12.33 -0.25
N ALA A 83 1.74 -12.40 -1.02
CA ALA A 83 1.59 -13.44 -2.03
C ALA A 83 2.56 -13.24 -3.21
N VAL A 84 3.51 -14.16 -3.39
CA VAL A 84 4.53 -14.10 -4.46
C VAL A 84 4.43 -15.33 -5.39
N PRO A 85 3.98 -15.18 -6.65
CA PRO A 85 4.08 -16.25 -7.63
C PRO A 85 5.55 -16.51 -7.95
N LEU A 86 6.01 -17.74 -7.74
CA LEU A 86 7.43 -18.09 -7.88
C LEU A 86 7.81 -18.44 -9.32
N GLY A 87 6.85 -18.66 -10.20
CA GLY A 87 7.06 -19.11 -11.57
C GLY A 87 5.82 -19.76 -12.15
N GLY A 88 5.99 -20.55 -13.20
CA GLY A 88 4.87 -21.23 -13.86
C GLY A 88 5.36 -22.25 -14.89
N LEU A 89 4.46 -22.78 -15.71
CA LEU A 89 4.82 -23.70 -16.78
C LEU A 89 5.67 -22.98 -17.84
N CYS A 90 6.71 -23.65 -18.35
CA CYS A 90 7.43 -23.16 -19.53
C CYS A 90 6.46 -23.07 -20.71
N CYS A 91 6.41 -21.90 -21.37
CA CYS A 91 5.51 -21.67 -22.50
C CYS A 91 6.01 -22.22 -23.85
N GLY A 92 7.26 -22.68 -23.91
CA GLY A 92 7.92 -23.13 -25.15
C GLY A 92 8.24 -22.03 -26.17
N ASP A 93 7.76 -20.80 -25.96
CA ASP A 93 8.01 -19.65 -26.83
C ASP A 93 9.39 -19.02 -26.55
N ARG A 94 10.39 -19.49 -27.30
CA ARG A 94 11.77 -19.00 -27.20
C ARG A 94 11.91 -17.52 -27.53
N ALA A 95 11.08 -16.98 -28.42
CA ALA A 95 11.14 -15.57 -28.79
C ALA A 95 10.67 -14.69 -27.62
N PHE A 96 9.53 -15.02 -27.02
CA PHE A 96 9.03 -14.34 -25.83
C PHE A 96 10.00 -14.45 -24.65
N CYS A 97 10.45 -15.67 -24.33
CA CYS A 97 11.35 -15.87 -23.21
C CYS A 97 12.73 -15.25 -23.42
N GLY A 98 13.25 -15.23 -24.65
CA GLY A 98 14.51 -14.57 -24.98
C GLY A 98 14.43 -13.05 -24.92
N ALA A 99 13.26 -12.47 -25.23
CA ALA A 99 13.03 -11.03 -25.13
C ALA A 99 12.72 -10.56 -23.69
N ASN A 100 12.24 -11.44 -22.82
CA ASN A 100 11.93 -11.11 -21.43
C ASN A 100 13.17 -11.27 -20.54
N ARG A 101 13.62 -10.16 -19.95
CA ARG A 101 14.83 -10.10 -19.11
C ARG A 101 14.86 -11.09 -17.94
N TYR A 102 13.70 -11.49 -17.40
CA TYR A 102 13.61 -12.42 -16.27
C TYR A 102 13.42 -13.88 -16.67
N LEU A 103 13.11 -14.12 -17.94
CA LEU A 103 12.87 -15.46 -18.48
C LEU A 103 13.98 -15.92 -19.43
N ALA A 104 14.99 -15.06 -19.66
CA ALA A 104 16.20 -15.40 -20.40
C ALA A 104 16.76 -16.75 -19.89
N GLY A 105 16.93 -17.71 -20.80
CA GLY A 105 17.29 -19.09 -20.44
C GLY A 105 16.10 -20.04 -20.24
N CYS A 106 14.89 -19.67 -20.66
CA CYS A 106 13.76 -20.63 -20.77
C CYS A 106 14.00 -21.57 -21.96
N ASN A 107 14.89 -22.53 -21.76
CA ASN A 107 15.35 -23.45 -22.81
C ASN A 107 14.65 -24.81 -22.70
N ARG A 108 13.79 -24.98 -21.70
CA ARG A 108 13.15 -26.24 -21.34
C ARG A 108 11.88 -26.48 -22.14
N GLU A 109 11.44 -27.73 -22.13
CA GLU A 109 10.25 -28.16 -22.86
C GLU A 109 8.99 -27.48 -22.30
N ALA A 110 8.01 -27.25 -23.19
CA ALA A 110 6.73 -26.68 -22.80
C ALA A 110 6.04 -27.57 -21.76
N GLY A 111 5.45 -26.95 -20.73
CA GLY A 111 4.75 -27.68 -19.67
C GLY A 111 5.63 -28.09 -18.47
N GLU A 112 6.94 -27.87 -18.50
CA GLU A 112 7.77 -28.05 -17.30
C GLU A 112 7.59 -26.86 -16.33
N ILE A 113 7.38 -27.13 -15.03
CA ILE A 113 7.32 -26.07 -14.02
C ILE A 113 8.70 -25.42 -13.86
N ARG A 114 8.76 -24.10 -14.00
CA ARG A 114 9.98 -23.32 -13.83
C ARG A 114 9.77 -22.18 -12.83
N LEU A 115 10.73 -22.06 -11.92
CA LEU A 115 10.85 -20.91 -11.03
C LEU A 115 11.56 -19.76 -11.75
N VAL A 116 11.10 -18.54 -11.50
CA VAL A 116 11.72 -17.31 -11.98
C VAL A 116 12.66 -16.80 -10.89
N PRO A 117 14.00 -16.79 -11.10
CA PRO A 117 14.98 -16.45 -10.06
C PRO A 117 14.69 -15.13 -9.34
N GLU A 118 14.31 -14.11 -10.10
CA GLU A 118 14.01 -12.79 -9.57
C GLU A 118 12.78 -12.78 -8.63
N ARG A 119 11.84 -13.72 -8.79
CA ARG A 119 10.72 -13.90 -7.85
C ARG A 119 11.14 -14.60 -6.56
N LEU A 120 12.13 -15.50 -6.65
CA LEU A 120 12.75 -16.09 -5.46
C LEU A 120 13.51 -15.03 -4.66
N GLU A 121 14.25 -14.15 -5.34
CA GLU A 121 14.92 -12.99 -4.72
C GLU A 121 13.90 -12.05 -4.07
N ARG A 122 12.77 -11.79 -4.73
CA ARG A 122 11.68 -11.01 -4.15
C ARG A 122 11.13 -11.64 -2.87
N LEU A 123 10.79 -12.93 -2.89
CA LEU A 123 10.32 -13.63 -1.70
C LEU A 123 11.36 -13.60 -0.57
N ALA A 124 12.62 -13.90 -0.89
CA ALA A 124 13.71 -13.92 0.08
C ALA A 124 13.92 -12.54 0.73
N GLY A 125 13.92 -11.47 -0.07
CA GLY A 125 14.04 -10.10 0.43
C GLY A 125 12.90 -9.70 1.36
N ARG A 126 11.65 -10.04 1.00
CA ARG A 126 10.48 -9.75 1.85
C ARG A 126 10.52 -10.52 3.17
N LEU A 127 10.81 -11.83 3.11
CA LEU A 127 11.00 -12.65 4.31
C LEU A 127 12.10 -12.07 5.21
N HIS A 128 13.23 -11.73 4.61
CA HIS A 128 14.35 -11.15 5.35
C HIS A 128 13.93 -9.88 6.08
N LYS A 129 13.22 -8.94 5.42
CA LYS A 129 12.77 -7.70 6.07
C LYS A 129 11.75 -7.93 7.18
N TRP A 130 10.82 -8.87 7.02
CA TRP A 130 9.90 -9.25 8.10
C TRP A 130 10.63 -9.82 9.32
N ILE A 131 11.61 -10.68 9.10
CA ILE A 131 12.43 -11.30 10.16
C ILE A 131 13.31 -10.24 10.83
N GLU A 132 13.96 -9.38 10.04
CA GLU A 132 14.75 -8.25 10.55
C GLU A 132 13.90 -7.34 11.42
N LEU A 133 12.70 -6.96 10.95
CA LEU A 133 11.77 -6.11 11.70
C LEU A 133 11.41 -6.73 13.06
N ARG A 134 11.14 -8.05 13.11
CA ARG A 134 10.84 -8.76 14.36
C ARG A 134 12.03 -8.75 15.32
N ARG A 135 13.23 -9.01 14.81
CA ARG A 135 14.46 -9.15 15.61
C ARG A 135 15.04 -7.81 16.08
N LYS A 136 14.79 -6.73 15.34
CA LYS A 136 15.33 -5.41 15.66
C LYS A 136 14.67 -4.83 16.91
N PRO A 137 15.44 -4.26 17.86
CA PRO A 137 14.89 -3.58 19.03
C PRO A 137 13.98 -2.41 18.64
N ALA A 138 12.90 -2.17 19.39
CA ALA A 138 11.92 -1.12 19.06
C ALA A 138 12.56 0.27 18.86
N ALA A 139 13.54 0.63 19.70
CA ALA A 139 14.23 1.91 19.62
C ALA A 139 15.03 2.10 18.31
N GLU A 140 15.46 1.01 17.66
CA GLU A 140 16.25 1.04 16.42
C GLU A 140 15.39 0.90 15.16
N ARG A 141 14.10 0.57 15.29
CA ARG A 141 13.20 0.38 14.16
C ARG A 141 12.89 1.71 13.50
N LYS A 142 13.11 1.78 12.19
CA LYS A 142 12.83 2.91 11.33
C LYS A 142 11.51 2.68 10.59
N VAL A 143 10.59 3.62 10.72
CA VAL A 143 9.26 3.51 10.13
C VAL A 143 9.02 4.70 9.21
N ALA A 144 8.71 4.43 7.95
CA ALA A 144 8.21 5.43 7.04
C ALA A 144 6.67 5.45 7.10
N ILE A 145 6.06 6.60 7.35
CA ILE A 145 4.62 6.80 7.32
C ILE A 145 4.29 7.65 6.10
N VAL A 146 3.51 7.09 5.19
CA VAL A 146 3.12 7.73 3.94
C VAL A 146 1.66 8.17 4.05
N LEU A 147 1.45 9.48 3.98
CA LEU A 147 0.12 10.10 4.01
C LEU A 147 -0.43 10.24 2.60
N TYR A 148 -1.71 9.91 2.44
CA TYR A 148 -2.43 10.14 1.21
C TYR A 148 -2.78 11.63 1.03
N GLY A 149 -2.52 12.17 -0.17
CA GLY A 149 -2.56 13.60 -0.48
C GLY A 149 -3.45 13.97 -1.67
N TYR A 150 -4.61 13.33 -1.83
CA TYR A 150 -5.47 13.53 -3.01
C TYR A 150 -6.87 14.08 -2.66
N PRO A 151 -7.49 14.91 -3.52
CA PRO A 151 -6.92 15.48 -4.76
C PRO A 151 -5.80 16.51 -4.51
N PRO A 152 -4.74 16.57 -5.34
CA PRO A 152 -3.65 17.53 -5.14
C PRO A 152 -4.18 18.96 -5.20
N GLY A 153 -3.89 19.78 -4.19
CA GLY A 153 -4.29 21.20 -4.14
C GLY A 153 -5.78 21.48 -3.92
N LEU A 154 -6.64 20.46 -3.89
CA LEU A 154 -8.10 20.59 -3.66
C LEU A 154 -8.59 19.72 -2.49
N GLY A 155 -7.95 18.58 -2.24
CA GLY A 155 -8.15 17.72 -1.09
C GLY A 155 -7.24 18.10 0.07
N ALA A 156 -7.74 17.98 1.30
CA ALA A 156 -6.91 18.15 2.47
C ALA A 156 -5.95 16.95 2.58
N THR A 157 -4.64 17.17 2.48
CA THR A 157 -3.62 16.13 2.72
C THR A 157 -3.84 15.46 4.07
N GLY A 158 -3.83 14.14 4.14
CA GLY A 158 -4.25 13.45 5.35
C GLY A 158 -5.76 13.59 5.59
N THR A 159 -6.57 13.58 4.53
CA THR A 159 -7.96 13.18 4.65
C THR A 159 -8.12 11.83 4.01
N ALA A 160 -8.79 10.95 4.73
CA ALA A 160 -9.10 9.62 4.29
C ALA A 160 -10.59 9.40 4.52
N ALA A 161 -11.24 8.69 3.61
CA ALA A 161 -12.65 8.37 3.81
C ALA A 161 -12.79 7.69 5.17
N LEU A 162 -13.66 8.24 6.02
CA LEU A 162 -14.07 7.62 7.27
C LEU A 162 -12.97 7.52 8.35
N LEU A 163 -11.84 8.23 8.22
CA LEU A 163 -10.77 8.28 9.23
C LEU A 163 -10.33 9.72 9.52
N ASN A 164 -10.31 10.09 10.80
CA ASN A 164 -9.64 11.32 11.23
C ASN A 164 -8.13 11.06 11.29
N VAL A 165 -7.43 11.30 10.18
CA VAL A 165 -5.99 11.03 10.06
C VAL A 165 -5.15 11.80 11.09
N PRO A 166 -5.30 13.13 11.30
CA PRO A 166 -4.50 13.84 12.30
C PRO A 166 -4.56 13.17 13.68
N LYS A 167 -5.77 12.95 14.22
CA LYS A 167 -5.96 12.33 15.54
C LYS A 167 -5.47 10.89 15.59
N SER A 168 -5.72 10.12 14.54
CA SER A 168 -5.35 8.70 14.49
C SER A 168 -3.84 8.52 14.36
N LEU A 169 -3.17 9.36 13.57
CA LEU A 169 -1.72 9.39 13.44
C LEU A 169 -1.07 9.81 14.77
N MET A 170 -1.58 10.84 15.43
CA MET A 170 -1.09 11.25 16.74
C MET A 170 -1.25 10.13 17.79
N ALA A 171 -2.37 9.40 17.77
CA ALA A 171 -2.58 8.25 18.63
C ALA A 171 -1.57 7.11 18.34
N LEU A 172 -1.28 6.85 17.06
CA LEU A 172 -0.25 5.89 16.64
C LEU A 172 1.14 6.31 17.14
N LEU A 173 1.54 7.56 16.94
CA LEU A 173 2.85 8.06 17.38
C LEU A 173 3.02 7.98 18.90
N ARG A 174 1.99 8.37 19.67
CA ARG A 174 1.97 8.21 21.14
C ARG A 174 2.02 6.75 21.57
N ARG A 175 1.46 5.83 20.78
CA ARG A 175 1.58 4.39 21.04
C ARG A 175 3.00 3.91 20.75
N LEU A 176 3.59 4.25 19.61
CA LEU A 176 4.96 3.91 19.25
C LEU A 176 5.96 4.40 20.31
N GLN A 177 5.82 5.63 20.78
CA GLN A 177 6.67 6.18 21.86
C GLN A 177 6.56 5.35 23.16
N ARG A 178 5.35 4.93 23.56
CA ARG A 178 5.14 4.07 24.74
C ARG A 178 5.69 2.66 24.58
N GLU A 179 5.71 2.14 23.35
CA GLU A 179 6.31 0.84 22.99
C GLU A 179 7.84 0.93 22.82
N GLY A 180 8.44 2.09 23.07
CA GLY A 180 9.90 2.28 23.05
C GLY A 180 10.51 2.56 21.68
N TYR A 181 9.71 2.96 20.68
CA TYR A 181 10.24 3.47 19.42
C TYR A 181 10.88 4.84 19.63
N ASP A 182 11.97 5.11 18.92
CA ASP A 182 12.64 6.40 18.95
C ASP A 182 11.89 7.41 18.06
N LEU A 183 11.24 8.39 18.69
CA LEU A 183 10.62 9.54 18.03
C LEU A 183 11.44 10.84 18.20
N GLY A 184 12.66 10.71 18.74
CA GLY A 184 13.55 11.82 19.07
C GLY A 184 13.26 12.43 20.45
N PRO A 185 14.08 13.40 20.88
CA PRO A 185 14.02 13.96 22.23
C PRO A 185 12.93 15.03 22.42
N GLY A 186 12.31 15.51 21.34
CA GLY A 186 11.31 16.56 21.39
C GLY A 186 9.92 16.03 21.78
N PRO A 187 9.08 16.84 22.44
CA PRO A 187 7.69 16.46 22.67
C PRO A 187 6.95 16.34 21.33
N LEU A 188 6.02 15.39 21.25
CA LEU A 188 5.06 15.35 20.15
C LEU A 188 4.15 16.59 20.24
N PRO A 189 3.72 17.16 19.10
CA PRO A 189 2.77 18.28 19.09
C PRO A 189 1.52 17.98 19.91
N GLU A 190 1.05 18.96 20.69
CA GLU A 190 -0.21 18.84 21.44
C GLU A 190 -1.40 18.78 20.48
N ASP A 191 -1.38 19.64 19.46
CA ASP A 191 -2.38 19.70 18.39
C ASP A 191 -2.04 18.70 17.26
N PRO A 192 -2.90 17.70 17.00
CA PRO A 192 -2.72 16.78 15.89
C PRO A 192 -2.73 17.44 14.50
N GLU A 193 -3.43 18.56 14.32
CA GLU A 193 -3.49 19.27 13.04
C GLU A 193 -2.15 19.94 12.70
N ALA A 194 -1.46 20.47 13.72
CA ALA A 194 -0.13 21.08 13.56
C ALA A 194 0.90 20.10 12.96
N LEU A 195 0.78 18.79 13.26
CA LEU A 195 1.64 17.78 12.65
C LEU A 195 1.37 17.64 11.14
N ILE A 196 0.10 17.59 10.74
CA ILE A 196 -0.29 17.46 9.33
C ILE A 196 0.12 18.72 8.56
N GLU A 197 -0.06 19.89 9.16
CA GLU A 197 0.41 21.16 8.59
C GLU A 197 1.93 21.19 8.42
N ALA A 198 2.70 20.74 9.42
CA ALA A 198 4.16 20.64 9.34
C ALA A 198 4.60 19.71 8.20
N VAL A 199 3.94 18.56 8.03
CA VAL A 199 4.20 17.63 6.93
C VAL A 199 3.85 18.27 5.58
N ARG A 200 2.70 18.95 5.45
CA ARG A 200 2.32 19.68 4.23
C ARG A 200 3.30 20.79 3.90
N LEU A 201 3.78 21.53 4.90
CA LEU A 201 4.77 22.59 4.71
C LEU A 201 6.11 22.02 4.23
N ALA A 202 6.58 20.94 4.87
CA ALA A 202 7.80 20.24 4.43
C ALA A 202 7.67 19.69 3.00
N ASP A 203 6.48 19.23 2.64
CA ASP A 203 6.15 18.69 1.31
C ASP A 203 6.06 19.78 0.23
N SER A 204 5.32 20.86 0.48
CA SER A 204 5.14 21.99 -0.45
C SER A 204 6.39 22.86 -0.60
N GLN A 205 7.24 22.95 0.43
CA GLN A 205 8.52 23.64 0.33
C GLN A 205 9.59 22.82 -0.39
N ALA A 206 9.32 21.54 -0.67
CA ALA A 206 10.05 20.78 -1.67
C ALA A 206 9.66 21.19 -3.10
N ASP A 207 8.50 21.82 -3.33
CA ASP A 207 8.11 22.34 -4.65
C ASP A 207 8.80 23.68 -4.99
N SER A 208 9.22 24.47 -3.99
CA SER A 208 9.85 25.79 -4.19
C SER A 208 11.35 25.75 -4.47
N GLY A 209 11.99 24.58 -4.28
CA GLY A 209 13.44 24.44 -4.33
C GLY A 209 14.20 25.20 -3.23
N GLN A 210 13.49 25.82 -2.28
CA GLN A 210 14.08 26.63 -1.23
C GLN A 210 14.12 25.93 0.14
N GLY A 211 13.31 24.88 0.36
CA GLY A 211 13.27 24.13 1.62
C GLY A 211 12.75 24.99 2.79
N ALA A 212 11.75 24.52 3.52
CA ALA A 212 11.23 25.29 4.64
C ALA A 212 12.31 25.36 5.73
N ARG A 213 12.79 26.57 6.05
CA ARG A 213 13.49 26.83 7.32
C ARG A 213 12.47 27.36 8.31
N ASP A 214 11.78 26.47 9.01
CA ASP A 214 11.08 26.84 10.24
C ASP A 214 11.81 26.23 11.45
N SER A 215 11.81 26.97 12.55
CA SER A 215 12.76 26.88 13.66
C SER A 215 12.29 26.00 14.84
N GLY A 216 11.06 25.49 14.81
CA GLY A 216 10.51 24.60 15.84
C GLY A 216 10.49 23.11 15.48
N TYR A 217 10.53 22.80 14.19
CA TYR A 217 10.57 21.44 13.64
C TYR A 217 11.81 21.36 12.76
N LYS A 218 12.54 20.23 12.74
CA LYS A 218 13.56 20.01 11.71
C LYS A 218 12.84 19.80 10.35
N ALA A 219 12.29 20.88 9.79
CA ALA A 219 11.77 20.92 8.43
C ALA A 219 12.97 20.71 7.50
N GLY A 220 13.21 19.44 7.17
CA GLY A 220 14.42 18.97 6.50
C GLY A 220 14.54 17.44 6.47
N GLY A 221 13.46 16.72 6.80
CA GLY A 221 13.43 15.26 6.79
C GLY A 221 13.08 14.72 5.41
N GLY A 222 14.02 14.08 4.74
CA GLY A 222 13.81 13.43 3.44
C GLY A 222 15.03 13.56 2.53
N GLY A 223 15.70 14.71 2.56
CA GLY A 223 16.89 14.96 1.76
C GLY A 223 16.59 15.09 0.26
N ALA A 224 17.58 14.78 -0.56
CA ALA A 224 17.47 14.81 -2.01
C ALA A 224 18.18 13.61 -2.63
N VAL A 225 17.61 13.10 -3.71
CA VAL A 225 18.18 12.01 -4.50
C VAL A 225 18.76 12.62 -5.77
N THR A 226 20.01 12.31 -6.08
CA THR A 226 20.62 12.73 -7.35
C THR A 226 20.14 11.84 -8.49
N ARG A 227 20.19 12.36 -9.72
CA ARG A 227 19.89 11.59 -10.93
C ARG A 227 20.69 10.28 -11.00
N GLU A 228 22.00 10.35 -10.77
CA GLU A 228 22.92 9.20 -10.82
C GLU A 228 22.54 8.12 -9.80
N ARG A 229 22.23 8.54 -8.57
CA ARG A 229 21.80 7.63 -7.52
C ARG A 229 20.49 6.94 -7.88
N LEU A 230 19.51 7.69 -8.39
CA LEU A 230 18.25 7.10 -8.83
C LEU A 230 18.45 6.09 -9.96
N GLU A 231 19.32 6.41 -10.93
CA GLU A 231 19.67 5.49 -12.03
C GLU A 231 20.28 4.19 -11.50
N GLY A 232 21.19 4.27 -10.53
CA GLY A 232 21.75 3.11 -9.84
C GLY A 232 20.69 2.29 -9.08
N TRP A 233 19.75 2.95 -8.41
CA TRP A 233 18.71 2.29 -7.63
C TRP A 233 17.66 1.56 -8.46
N LEU A 234 17.30 2.12 -9.62
CA LEU A 234 16.36 1.51 -10.56
C LEU A 234 17.03 0.45 -11.43
N GLY A 235 18.34 0.57 -11.66
CA GLY A 235 19.04 -0.20 -12.67
C GLY A 235 18.72 0.29 -14.09
N PRO A 236 19.56 -0.07 -15.07
CA PRO A 236 19.56 0.57 -16.39
C PRO A 236 18.24 0.39 -17.15
N ALA A 237 17.60 -0.78 -17.01
CA ALA A 237 16.40 -1.08 -17.76
C ALA A 237 15.17 -0.30 -17.26
N ASP A 238 14.98 -0.17 -15.95
CA ASP A 238 13.85 0.58 -15.39
C ASP A 238 14.10 2.09 -15.40
N ALA A 239 15.35 2.52 -15.19
CA ALA A 239 15.76 3.91 -15.43
C ALA A 239 15.46 4.35 -16.87
N ALA A 240 15.77 3.50 -17.87
CA ALA A 240 15.45 3.80 -19.27
C ALA A 240 13.94 3.82 -19.54
N ARG A 241 13.14 2.97 -18.88
CA ARG A 241 11.66 3.00 -19.00
C ARG A 241 11.09 4.31 -18.48
N VAL A 242 11.51 4.75 -17.29
CA VAL A 242 11.10 6.04 -16.71
C VAL A 242 11.58 7.18 -17.60
N SER A 243 12.86 7.22 -17.93
CA SER A 243 13.48 8.28 -18.75
C SER A 243 12.75 8.50 -20.08
N ARG A 244 12.43 7.42 -20.82
CA ARG A 244 11.70 7.53 -22.11
C ARG A 244 10.33 8.19 -21.96
N ASN A 245 9.64 7.95 -20.84
CA ASN A 245 8.30 8.45 -20.60
C ASN A 245 8.29 9.88 -19.99
N TRP A 246 9.45 10.39 -19.60
CA TRP A 246 9.60 11.65 -18.87
C TRP A 246 10.65 12.57 -19.51
N GLY A 247 10.73 12.57 -20.85
CA GLY A 247 11.51 13.57 -21.61
C GLY A 247 12.98 13.21 -21.83
N GLY A 248 13.34 11.93 -21.75
CA GLY A 248 14.69 11.43 -22.09
C GLY A 248 15.72 11.56 -20.98
N GLY A 249 15.30 11.90 -19.75
CA GLY A 249 16.16 11.97 -18.57
C GLY A 249 15.42 11.61 -17.29
N LEU A 250 16.18 11.38 -16.21
CA LEU A 250 15.65 11.24 -14.85
C LEU A 250 15.71 12.56 -14.07
N ASP A 251 16.25 13.62 -14.69
CA ASP A 251 16.40 14.97 -14.16
C ASP A 251 15.19 15.88 -14.40
N ARG A 252 14.14 15.36 -15.07
CA ARG A 252 12.96 16.13 -15.44
C ARG A 252 11.69 15.36 -15.10
N SER A 253 11.05 15.73 -14.00
CA SER A 253 9.67 15.30 -13.70
C SER A 253 8.67 16.46 -13.75
N GLY A 254 9.14 17.72 -13.62
CA GLY A 254 8.28 18.87 -13.35
C GLY A 254 7.66 18.88 -11.94
N ILE A 255 8.02 17.90 -11.10
CA ILE A 255 7.49 17.69 -9.75
C ILE A 255 8.68 17.56 -8.80
N ARG A 256 8.86 18.55 -7.92
CA ARG A 256 9.90 18.53 -6.85
C ARG A 256 11.28 18.15 -7.35
N THR A 257 11.65 18.68 -8.51
CA THR A 257 12.95 18.44 -9.13
C THR A 257 13.60 19.77 -9.44
N VAL A 258 14.79 19.98 -8.90
CA VAL A 258 15.57 21.21 -9.04
C VAL A 258 16.90 20.94 -9.71
N GLY A 259 17.46 21.95 -10.37
CA GLY A 259 18.66 21.79 -11.19
C GLY A 259 18.38 21.04 -12.49
N SER A 260 19.44 20.67 -13.21
CA SER A 260 19.36 19.94 -14.48
C SER A 260 20.64 19.14 -14.72
N GLY A 261 20.55 18.10 -15.55
CA GLY A 261 21.68 17.20 -15.82
C GLY A 261 22.22 16.57 -14.54
N ASP A 262 23.54 16.61 -14.37
CA ASP A 262 24.21 15.97 -13.22
C ASP A 262 24.00 16.74 -11.90
N ARG A 263 23.50 17.97 -11.96
CA ARG A 263 23.13 18.77 -10.78
C ARG A 263 21.68 18.59 -10.37
N ALA A 264 20.93 17.74 -11.07
CA ALA A 264 19.52 17.53 -10.78
C ALA A 264 19.31 16.80 -9.46
N GLN A 265 18.40 17.33 -8.67
CA GLN A 265 18.04 16.82 -7.36
C GLN A 265 16.53 16.61 -7.28
N LEU A 266 16.14 15.39 -6.96
CA LEU A 266 14.77 14.97 -6.70
C LEU A 266 14.52 15.15 -5.20
N LEU A 267 13.70 16.13 -4.85
CA LEU A 267 13.50 16.55 -3.47
C LEU A 267 12.50 15.64 -2.77
N LEU A 268 12.82 15.28 -1.53
CA LEU A 268 12.00 14.45 -0.67
C LEU A 268 11.52 15.31 0.51
N GLY A 269 10.21 15.61 0.52
CA GLY A 269 9.58 16.36 1.60
C GLY A 269 9.05 15.45 2.70
N GLY A 270 9.20 15.87 3.95
CA GLY A 270 8.70 15.14 5.10
C GLY A 270 9.20 15.68 6.44
N VAL A 271 8.64 15.14 7.51
CA VAL A 271 9.00 15.43 8.89
C VAL A 271 9.68 14.21 9.49
N GLN A 272 10.87 14.42 10.05
CA GLN A 272 11.61 13.38 10.77
C GLN A 272 11.39 13.52 12.29
N LEU A 273 10.87 12.46 12.92
CA LEU A 273 10.72 12.31 14.36
C LEU A 273 11.54 11.08 14.80
N GLY A 274 12.79 11.28 15.24
CA GLY A 274 13.68 10.17 15.60
C GLY A 274 13.89 9.22 14.42
N ASN A 275 13.48 7.96 14.58
CA ASN A 275 13.48 6.91 13.56
C ASN A 275 12.18 6.83 12.75
N VAL A 276 11.21 7.73 12.97
CA VAL A 276 9.96 7.80 12.21
C VAL A 276 10.03 8.95 11.20
N TRP A 277 9.90 8.62 9.90
CA TRP A 277 9.79 9.61 8.83
C TRP A 277 8.35 9.69 8.35
N ILE A 278 7.76 10.89 8.31
CA ILE A 278 6.37 11.11 7.89
C ILE A 278 6.37 11.98 6.66
N ALA A 279 5.80 11.50 5.56
CA ALA A 279 5.82 12.19 4.29
C ALA A 279 4.48 12.08 3.55
N VAL A 280 4.26 12.95 2.57
CA VAL A 280 3.11 12.88 1.68
C VAL A 280 3.51 12.10 0.44
N GLN A 281 2.66 11.17 0.03
CA GLN A 281 2.87 10.47 -1.23
C GLN A 281 2.92 11.47 -2.40
N PRO A 282 3.93 11.43 -3.27
CA PRO A 282 3.97 12.32 -4.43
C PRO A 282 2.77 12.10 -5.35
N PRO A 283 2.33 13.13 -6.10
CA PRO A 283 1.25 12.97 -7.07
C PRO A 283 1.66 11.98 -8.17
N LEU A 284 0.70 11.26 -8.78
CA LEU A 284 1.01 10.28 -9.83
C LEU A 284 1.58 10.90 -11.13
N GLY A 285 1.32 12.18 -11.37
CA GLY A 285 1.74 12.86 -12.59
C GLY A 285 1.54 14.37 -12.52
N VAL A 286 1.94 15.04 -13.60
CA VAL A 286 1.85 16.51 -13.72
C VAL A 286 0.43 16.88 -14.16
N PRO A 287 -0.28 17.73 -13.40
CA PRO A 287 -1.58 18.26 -13.83
C PRO A 287 -1.45 19.08 -15.11
N GLY A 288 -2.45 19.02 -15.99
CA GLY A 288 -2.55 19.94 -17.14
C GLY A 288 -2.01 19.40 -18.47
N ASP A 289 -1.64 18.12 -18.57
CA ASP A 289 -1.35 17.45 -19.85
C ASP A 289 -2.49 16.47 -20.22
N PRO A 290 -3.61 16.96 -20.79
CA PRO A 290 -4.74 16.11 -21.18
C PRO A 290 -4.38 15.17 -22.33
N MET A 291 -3.40 15.51 -23.17
CA MET A 291 -2.99 14.66 -24.29
C MET A 291 -2.29 13.41 -23.77
N ARG A 292 -1.43 13.55 -22.77
CA ARG A 292 -0.85 12.42 -22.05
C ARG A 292 -1.92 11.51 -21.45
N LEU A 293 -2.93 12.08 -20.79
CA LEU A 293 -4.05 11.30 -20.25
C LEU A 293 -4.82 10.52 -21.32
N LEU A 294 -4.98 11.09 -22.52
CA LEU A 294 -5.75 10.49 -23.62
C LEU A 294 -4.99 9.44 -24.43
N PHE A 295 -3.67 9.58 -24.57
CA PHE A 295 -2.89 8.79 -25.52
C PHE A 295 -1.81 7.90 -24.90
N GLU A 296 -1.49 8.08 -23.62
CA GLU A 296 -0.40 7.32 -23.00
C GLU A 296 -0.83 5.90 -22.63
N ARG A 297 -0.17 4.91 -23.21
CA ARG A 297 -0.46 3.48 -23.01
C ARG A 297 0.49 2.79 -22.02
N ASP A 298 1.72 3.27 -21.94
CA ASP A 298 2.80 2.67 -21.15
C ASP A 298 3.25 3.62 -20.03
N MET A 299 2.30 4.13 -19.25
CA MET A 299 2.59 5.07 -18.18
C MET A 299 3.61 4.48 -17.19
N THR A 300 4.57 5.31 -16.79
CA THR A 300 5.54 5.01 -15.73
C THR A 300 5.43 6.06 -14.64
N PRO A 301 5.71 5.72 -13.38
CA PRO A 301 5.88 6.73 -12.33
C PRO A 301 6.97 7.73 -12.76
N HIS A 302 6.80 9.00 -12.41
CA HIS A 302 7.82 10.01 -12.69
C HIS A 302 9.08 9.79 -11.85
N PRO A 303 10.24 10.32 -12.28
CA PRO A 303 11.50 10.17 -11.57
C PRO A 303 11.39 10.47 -10.06
N GLN A 304 10.74 11.57 -9.67
CA GLN A 304 10.61 11.91 -8.25
C GLN A 304 9.77 10.90 -7.45
N TYR A 305 8.70 10.33 -8.03
CA TYR A 305 7.91 9.28 -7.39
C TYR A 305 8.76 8.02 -7.17
N THR A 306 9.56 7.65 -8.18
CA THR A 306 10.48 6.53 -8.05
C THR A 306 11.56 6.77 -7.01
N ALA A 307 12.10 7.99 -6.94
CA ALA A 307 13.07 8.39 -5.93
C ALA A 307 12.48 8.33 -4.52
N PHE A 308 11.24 8.79 -4.34
CA PHE A 308 10.52 8.72 -3.07
C PHE A 308 10.43 7.29 -2.54
N TYR A 309 9.89 6.36 -3.32
CA TYR A 309 9.75 4.97 -2.90
C TYR A 309 11.08 4.26 -2.70
N ARG A 310 12.02 4.42 -3.64
CA ARG A 310 13.35 3.82 -3.50
C ARG A 310 14.10 4.38 -2.31
N SER A 311 13.97 5.68 -2.00
CA SER A 311 14.62 6.25 -0.83
C SER A 311 14.16 5.61 0.48
N MET A 312 12.88 5.21 0.60
CA MET A 312 12.39 4.52 1.80
C MET A 312 13.13 3.19 2.02
N GLU A 313 13.36 2.43 0.94
CA GLU A 313 14.05 1.14 0.98
C GLU A 313 15.56 1.28 1.22
N ARG A 314 16.19 2.25 0.55
CA ARG A 314 17.64 2.39 0.48
C ARG A 314 18.20 2.90 1.80
N SER A 315 19.35 2.37 2.21
CA SER A 315 19.97 2.69 3.50
C SER A 315 20.38 4.16 3.58
N ILE A 316 20.59 4.66 4.80
CA ILE A 316 21.09 6.02 5.02
C ILE A 316 22.47 6.22 4.37
N ASP A 317 23.33 5.18 4.38
CA ASP A 317 24.66 5.23 3.76
C ASP A 317 24.59 5.36 2.23
N ASP A 318 23.55 4.80 1.61
CA ASP A 318 23.25 4.97 0.18
C ASP A 318 22.46 6.28 -0.10
N GLY A 319 22.19 7.08 0.94
CA GLY A 319 21.46 8.34 0.84
C GLY A 319 19.95 8.19 0.70
N GLY A 320 19.39 7.08 1.20
CA GLY A 320 17.96 6.90 1.46
C GLY A 320 17.58 7.12 2.94
N ILE A 321 16.39 6.69 3.31
CA ILE A 321 15.79 6.76 4.65
C ILE A 321 16.09 5.49 5.46
N GLY A 322 16.23 4.35 4.77
CA GLY A 322 16.52 3.06 5.38
C GLY A 322 15.42 2.56 6.31
N ALA A 323 14.16 2.67 5.88
CA ALA A 323 13.01 2.19 6.64
C ALA A 323 13.04 0.67 6.77
N ASP A 324 12.63 0.16 7.93
CA ASP A 324 12.41 -1.27 8.16
C ASP A 324 10.98 -1.68 7.79
N ALA A 325 10.04 -0.73 7.81
CA ALA A 325 8.65 -0.91 7.37
C ALA A 325 8.06 0.41 6.85
N VAL A 326 7.08 0.30 5.96
CA VAL A 326 6.26 1.43 5.49
C VAL A 326 4.82 1.27 5.97
N VAL A 327 4.23 2.37 6.43
CA VAL A 327 2.83 2.46 6.85
C VAL A 327 2.12 3.45 5.94
N HIS A 328 1.29 2.95 5.04
CA HIS A 328 0.35 3.79 4.30
C HIS A 328 -0.84 4.11 5.19
N PHE A 329 -1.03 5.41 5.42
CA PHE A 329 -1.98 5.90 6.40
C PHE A 329 -3.00 6.82 5.73
N GLY A 330 -4.26 6.37 5.78
CA GLY A 330 -5.38 7.14 5.25
C GLY A 330 -5.95 6.57 3.96
N MET A 331 -6.58 5.40 4.07
CA MET A 331 -7.27 4.67 3.01
C MET A 331 -6.32 3.91 2.09
N HIS A 332 -5.74 4.54 1.07
CA HIS A 332 -4.97 3.82 0.05
C HIS A 332 -3.69 4.56 -0.37
N GLY A 333 -2.79 3.81 -0.99
CA GLY A 333 -1.69 4.36 -1.74
C GLY A 333 -2.13 4.63 -3.18
N THR A 334 -1.19 5.06 -4.00
CA THR A 334 -1.36 5.15 -5.46
C THR A 334 -0.40 4.21 -6.18
N GLU A 335 0.59 3.66 -5.48
CA GLU A 335 1.62 2.81 -6.07
C GLU A 335 1.07 1.44 -6.45
N GLU A 336 0.09 0.91 -5.72
CA GLU A 336 -0.56 -0.37 -6.02
C GLU A 336 -1.36 -0.32 -7.34
N TRP A 337 -1.76 0.87 -7.76
CA TRP A 337 -2.51 1.15 -8.99
C TRP A 337 -1.61 1.36 -10.21
N LEU A 338 -0.29 1.51 -10.02
CA LEU A 338 0.63 1.76 -11.12
C LEU A 338 0.73 0.57 -12.08
N PRO A 339 1.09 0.80 -13.36
CA PRO A 339 1.07 -0.25 -14.38
C PRO A 339 1.89 -1.51 -14.05
N GLY A 340 1.36 -2.65 -14.50
CA GLY A 340 1.87 -3.99 -14.19
C GLY A 340 0.77 -5.04 -14.36
N THR A 341 1.11 -6.31 -14.20
CA THR A 341 0.16 -7.43 -14.30
C THR A 341 -1.04 -7.24 -13.38
N PRO A 342 -2.29 -7.46 -13.82
CA PRO A 342 -3.50 -7.28 -12.99
C PRO A 342 -3.44 -8.02 -11.64
N LEU A 343 -2.84 -9.22 -11.64
CA LEU A 343 -2.60 -10.04 -10.46
C LEU A 343 -1.31 -10.84 -10.66
N GLY A 344 -0.55 -11.06 -9.59
CA GLY A 344 0.73 -11.78 -9.64
C GLY A 344 1.85 -10.94 -10.17
N ASN A 345 2.29 -9.98 -9.36
CA ASN A 345 3.41 -9.11 -9.67
C ASN A 345 4.64 -9.87 -10.20
N THR A 346 5.17 -9.35 -11.29
CA THR A 346 6.49 -9.70 -11.85
C THR A 346 7.49 -8.59 -11.56
N GLY A 347 8.79 -8.84 -11.72
CA GLY A 347 9.82 -7.81 -11.57
C GLY A 347 9.74 -6.64 -12.56
N SER A 348 8.74 -6.62 -13.46
CA SER A 348 8.47 -5.50 -14.37
C SER A 348 7.33 -4.60 -13.89
N CYS A 349 6.59 -5.02 -12.87
CA CYS A 349 5.44 -4.32 -12.31
C CYS A 349 5.89 -3.18 -11.41
N TRP A 350 5.35 -1.98 -11.59
CA TRP A 350 5.74 -0.84 -10.77
C TRP A 350 5.45 -1.00 -9.27
N PRO A 351 4.31 -1.56 -8.82
CA PRO A 351 4.11 -1.84 -7.40
C PRO A 351 5.24 -2.70 -6.79
N ASP A 352 5.73 -3.68 -7.53
CA ASP A 352 6.85 -4.54 -7.12
C ASP A 352 8.18 -3.78 -7.12
N ILE A 353 8.47 -3.02 -8.18
CA ILE A 353 9.70 -2.23 -8.28
C ILE A 353 9.77 -1.19 -7.16
N LEU A 354 8.67 -0.54 -6.79
CA LEU A 354 8.64 0.57 -5.85
C LEU A 354 8.60 0.11 -4.39
N THR A 355 7.72 -0.84 -4.04
CA THR A 355 7.60 -1.32 -2.66
C THR A 355 8.79 -2.18 -2.26
N GLY A 356 9.44 -2.83 -3.22
CA GLY A 356 10.65 -3.58 -2.92
C GLY A 356 10.41 -4.71 -1.91
N PRO A 357 11.41 -5.02 -1.07
CA PRO A 357 11.29 -5.99 -0.01
C PRO A 357 10.57 -5.45 1.24
N LEU A 358 10.20 -4.17 1.29
CA LEU A 358 9.67 -3.55 2.51
C LEU A 358 8.32 -4.18 2.93
N PRO A 359 8.16 -4.53 4.21
CA PRO A 359 6.86 -4.76 4.83
C PRO A 359 6.00 -3.51 4.65
N ASN A 360 4.89 -3.67 3.93
CA ASN A 360 3.97 -2.59 3.63
C ASN A 360 2.69 -2.78 4.44
N ILE A 361 2.42 -1.87 5.37
CA ILE A 361 1.29 -1.95 6.30
C ILE A 361 0.29 -0.87 5.92
N TYR A 362 -0.99 -1.21 5.89
CA TYR A 362 -2.06 -0.25 5.62
C TYR A 362 -3.01 -0.14 6.79
N VAL A 363 -3.45 1.09 7.07
CA VAL A 363 -4.63 1.35 7.89
C VAL A 363 -5.81 1.59 6.97
N TYR A 364 -6.72 0.61 6.88
CA TYR A 364 -7.78 0.54 5.88
C TYR A 364 -9.18 0.48 6.52
N ALA A 365 -10.20 1.07 5.89
CA ALA A 365 -11.57 0.98 6.38
C ALA A 365 -12.16 -0.42 6.17
N ALA A 366 -12.78 -1.00 7.21
CA ALA A 366 -13.34 -2.35 7.16
C ALA A 366 -14.43 -2.55 6.10
N ASN A 367 -15.13 -1.49 5.71
CA ASN A 367 -16.19 -1.53 4.70
C ASN A 367 -15.70 -1.36 3.26
N ASN A 368 -14.39 -1.29 3.01
CA ASN A 368 -13.82 -1.15 1.67
C ASN A 368 -12.90 -2.33 1.29
N PRO A 369 -13.44 -3.57 1.24
CA PRO A 369 -12.63 -4.74 0.94
C PRO A 369 -12.07 -4.72 -0.49
N SER A 370 -12.82 -4.20 -1.47
CA SER A 370 -12.45 -4.26 -2.89
C SER A 370 -11.15 -3.55 -3.22
N GLU A 371 -10.96 -2.32 -2.73
CA GLU A 371 -9.72 -1.58 -2.97
C GLU A 371 -8.59 -2.09 -2.07
N SER A 372 -8.90 -2.50 -0.83
CA SER A 372 -7.91 -3.05 0.09
C SER A 372 -7.26 -4.34 -0.45
N LEU A 373 -8.01 -5.13 -1.23
CA LEU A 373 -7.47 -6.30 -1.92
C LEU A 373 -6.43 -5.91 -2.98
N LEU A 374 -6.53 -4.73 -3.60
CA LEU A 374 -5.51 -4.25 -4.52
C LEU A 374 -4.21 -3.92 -3.77
N ALA A 375 -4.32 -3.20 -2.66
CA ALA A 375 -3.18 -2.92 -1.78
C ALA A 375 -2.52 -4.23 -1.31
N LYS A 376 -3.32 -5.24 -0.90
CA LYS A 376 -2.81 -6.55 -0.50
C LYS A 376 -2.12 -7.32 -1.64
N ARG A 377 -2.76 -7.41 -2.81
CA ARG A 377 -2.34 -8.28 -3.92
C ARG A 377 -1.28 -7.66 -4.84
N ARG A 378 -1.24 -6.33 -4.97
CA ARG A 378 -0.27 -5.59 -5.80
C ARG A 378 0.72 -4.78 -4.98
N GLY A 379 0.30 -4.18 -3.87
CA GLY A 379 1.17 -3.40 -2.99
C GLY A 379 1.89 -4.22 -1.91
N TYR A 380 1.63 -5.53 -1.82
CA TYR A 380 2.07 -6.39 -0.72
C TYR A 380 1.62 -5.88 0.67
N GLY A 381 0.40 -5.32 0.71
CA GLY A 381 -0.17 -4.70 1.90
C GLY A 381 -0.60 -5.71 2.97
N THR A 382 -0.15 -5.49 4.21
CA THR A 382 -0.71 -6.07 5.42
C THR A 382 -1.76 -5.12 5.97
N LEU A 383 -3.02 -5.51 5.86
CA LEU A 383 -4.17 -4.65 6.17
C LEU A 383 -4.51 -4.71 7.66
N VAL A 384 -4.44 -3.57 8.33
CA VAL A 384 -4.99 -3.36 9.67
C VAL A 384 -6.27 -2.57 9.52
N SER A 385 -7.41 -3.24 9.72
CA SER A 385 -8.70 -2.62 9.51
C SER A 385 -9.10 -1.70 10.67
N HIS A 386 -9.77 -0.59 10.36
CA HIS A 386 -10.45 0.25 11.34
C HIS A 386 -11.95 0.26 11.06
N ASN A 387 -12.74 0.52 12.12
CA ASN A 387 -14.18 0.63 11.98
C ASN A 387 -14.56 1.92 11.24
N VAL A 388 -15.71 1.91 10.59
CA VAL A 388 -16.34 3.12 10.06
C VAL A 388 -16.91 3.96 11.20
N PRO A 389 -17.04 5.29 11.03
CA PRO A 389 -17.72 6.14 11.98
C PRO A 389 -19.11 5.60 12.30
N PRO A 390 -19.59 5.77 13.55
CA PRO A 390 -20.94 5.38 13.91
C PRO A 390 -21.94 6.15 13.05
N TYR A 391 -22.82 5.42 12.37
CA TYR A 391 -23.89 6.01 11.58
C TYR A 391 -24.98 6.59 12.50
N SER A 392 -25.55 7.72 12.08
CA SER A 392 -26.77 8.28 12.66
C SER A 392 -27.81 8.49 11.58
N ARG A 393 -29.09 8.53 11.95
CA ARG A 393 -30.15 8.88 11.01
C ARG A 393 -29.99 10.34 10.60
N ALA A 394 -30.01 10.62 9.30
CA ALA A 394 -29.87 11.97 8.76
C ALA A 394 -30.96 12.95 9.28
N GLY A 395 -32.12 12.43 9.66
CA GLY A 395 -33.26 13.24 10.07
C GLY A 395 -33.83 14.06 8.92
N LEU A 396 -34.78 14.95 9.24
CA LEU A 396 -35.26 15.97 8.32
C LEU A 396 -34.75 17.32 8.77
N TYR A 397 -34.38 18.18 7.82
CA TYR A 397 -33.88 19.52 8.11
C TYR A 397 -34.55 20.55 7.18
N LYS A 398 -34.64 21.79 7.66
CA LYS A 398 -35.16 22.96 6.93
C LYS A 398 -36.52 22.69 6.27
N GLU A 399 -36.63 22.87 4.96
CA GLU A 399 -37.87 22.77 4.19
C GLU A 399 -38.46 21.37 4.22
N LEU A 400 -37.63 20.32 4.39
CA LEU A 400 -38.12 18.94 4.51
C LEU A 400 -38.89 18.71 5.82
N LEU A 401 -38.48 19.41 6.89
CA LEU A 401 -39.20 19.37 8.16
C LEU A 401 -40.55 20.09 8.05
N ALA A 402 -40.59 21.23 7.35
CA ALA A 402 -41.81 21.96 7.07
C ALA A 402 -42.76 21.19 6.15
N LEU A 403 -42.23 20.54 5.10
CA LEU A 403 -43.00 19.68 4.20
C LEU A 403 -43.63 18.50 4.94
N ARG A 404 -42.91 17.88 5.88
CA ARG A 404 -43.50 16.84 6.74
C ARG A 404 -44.70 17.38 7.53
N GLY A 405 -44.59 18.60 8.06
CA GLY A 405 -45.71 19.29 8.71
C GLY A 405 -46.90 19.48 7.77
N LEU A 406 -46.67 20.05 6.59
CA LEU A 406 -47.73 20.28 5.58
C LEU A 406 -48.38 18.96 5.11
N LEU A 407 -47.61 17.88 5.00
CA LEU A 407 -48.14 16.56 4.68
C LEU A 407 -49.02 16.04 5.82
N ALA A 408 -48.60 16.21 7.07
CA ALA A 408 -49.41 15.85 8.24
C ALA A 408 -50.74 16.63 8.23
N ASP A 409 -50.70 17.94 8.02
CA ASP A 409 -51.89 18.80 7.92
C ASP A 409 -52.81 18.36 6.77
N TYR A 410 -52.24 18.00 5.61
CA TYR A 410 -52.99 17.51 4.46
C TYR A 410 -53.68 16.16 4.73
N TYR A 411 -52.99 15.22 5.38
CA TYR A 411 -53.56 13.92 5.73
C TYR A 411 -54.67 14.05 6.77
N GLU A 412 -54.49 14.93 7.75
CA GLU A 412 -55.53 15.26 8.74
C GLU A 412 -56.76 15.88 8.07
N ALA A 413 -56.57 16.88 7.20
CA ALA A 413 -57.66 17.57 6.52
C ALA A 413 -58.43 16.68 5.54
N THR A 414 -57.79 15.69 4.91
CA THR A 414 -58.42 14.81 3.91
C THR A 414 -58.96 13.51 4.49
N GLY A 415 -58.83 13.26 5.79
CA GLY A 415 -59.27 12.03 6.46
C GLY A 415 -58.55 10.76 5.99
N ARG A 416 -57.47 10.91 5.22
CA ARG A 416 -56.60 9.82 4.78
C ARG A 416 -55.56 9.63 5.87
N ARG A 417 -55.66 8.54 6.66
CA ARG A 417 -54.60 8.22 7.64
C ARG A 417 -53.25 8.13 6.93
N ALA A 418 -52.25 8.86 7.45
CA ALA A 418 -50.87 8.64 7.09
C ALA A 418 -50.54 7.16 7.35
N ALA A 419 -50.01 6.46 6.34
CA ALA A 419 -49.52 5.10 6.49
C ALA A 419 -48.19 5.12 7.24
N GLU A 420 -48.20 5.51 8.51
CA GLU A 420 -47.05 5.49 9.41
C GLU A 420 -47.36 4.54 10.57
N ASP A 421 -47.22 3.23 10.32
CA ASP A 421 -47.00 2.23 11.37
C ASP A 421 -46.21 1.00 10.85
N ALA A 422 -45.39 1.20 9.80
CA ALA A 422 -44.48 0.18 9.29
C ALA A 422 -43.02 0.65 9.33
N ALA A 423 -42.59 1.19 10.47
CA ALA A 423 -41.18 1.24 10.81
C ALA A 423 -40.93 0.14 11.86
N PRO A 424 -39.99 -0.79 11.68
CA PRO A 424 -39.65 -1.73 12.73
C PRO A 424 -39.14 -0.95 13.95
N ALA A 425 -39.70 -1.25 15.12
CA ALA A 425 -39.29 -0.67 16.39
C ALA A 425 -37.77 -0.84 16.59
N PRO A 426 -37.08 0.13 17.20
CA PRO A 426 -35.67 -0.03 17.53
C PRO A 426 -35.52 -1.24 18.46
N ALA A 427 -34.65 -2.18 18.09
CA ALA A 427 -34.26 -3.26 18.97
C ALA A 427 -33.65 -2.63 20.23
N ASP A 428 -34.28 -2.92 21.36
CA ASP A 428 -33.91 -2.44 22.68
C ASP A 428 -32.52 -2.98 23.03
N ALA A 429 -31.50 -2.13 22.93
CA ALA A 429 -30.17 -2.42 23.45
C ALA A 429 -30.12 -1.90 24.89
N GLY A 430 -30.62 -2.72 25.82
CA GLY A 430 -30.76 -2.34 27.22
C GLY A 430 -30.94 -3.50 28.19
N GLY A 431 -29.93 -4.38 28.28
CA GLY A 431 -29.49 -5.00 29.55
C GLY A 431 -30.25 -6.20 30.12
N GLY A 432 -29.51 -7.28 30.37
CA GLY A 432 -29.85 -8.29 31.40
C GLY A 432 -29.28 -9.68 31.14
N GLY A 433 -28.13 -10.00 31.75
CA GLY A 433 -27.52 -11.35 31.77
C GLY A 433 -26.03 -11.34 32.03
#